data_AF-A0A7J3QDY5-F1
#
_entry.id   AF-A0A7J3QDY5-F1
#
_cell.length_a   1.000
_cell.length_b   1.000
_cell.length_c   1.000
_cell.angle_alpha   90.00
_cell.angle_beta   90.00
_cell.angle_gamma   90.00
#
_symmetry.space_group_name_H-M   'P 1'
#
loop_
_entity.id
_entity.type
_entity.pdbx_description
1 polymer ?
#
loop_
_entity_poly.entity_id
_entity_poly.type
_entity_poly.pdbx_seq_one_letter_code
_entity_poly.pdbx_strand_id
1 'polypeptide(L)'
;MLSIFTPYLCQENDSAIVCSGSGETIRIDPIAENVLRFRSSFSGKIFDEDWTLIKPSQKPFADIAIDRVKAMVKCGNIVAIISIDGVVKYYSDRGNVLFEELWIDYRVNNANLLKARNYRHVYGDLYKVELYLKARDNEYIYGMGQYAIGYLNLKGCSLELAHRNTQVSIPFALFIRPDEKLYYGFVWNNPCIGRAEFAKNWTMFSCEASKQIDYLVIYGKTPEDVVRKYMELYGKPPLLPEWAFGFWQSKLRYRTQEEILSIAREYKRRNLPLSIIVIDFFHWTNQGDWKFDPRYWPNPKEMVEELKKLGVKVMVSIWPTVDVASENYGEMVRRGLLIKTEKGIPILQTFRGLTTYVDFTNPEAGKFVWEKVKENYYKYGIKLFWLDEAEPEFGWDYGYYNVLPYHYDNIRYYLGNAVEVGNIYPFYYTKAFYDGLISEGEKDSVLLVRAAWLGSQRFPMVMWSGDIPSTFESLKKQVKAGLNTSLAGMVYWTTDIGGFYGGDPEDPEFRELIVRWFQFG
;
A
#
# COMPACT_ATOMS: atom_id res chain seq x y z
N MET A 1 27.89 -40.46 3.81
CA MET A 1 27.72 -39.22 4.61
C MET A 1 26.28 -39.19 5.09
N LEU A 2 26.05 -39.61 6.33
CA LEU A 2 24.74 -39.47 6.99
C LEU A 2 24.41 -37.98 7.07
N SER A 3 23.25 -37.59 6.55
CA SER A 3 22.72 -36.24 6.64
C SER A 3 22.80 -35.74 8.09
N ILE A 4 23.58 -34.69 8.34
CA ILE A 4 23.70 -33.99 9.63
C ILE A 4 22.39 -33.23 9.97
N PHE A 5 21.40 -33.24 9.07
CA PHE A 5 20.15 -32.51 9.24
C PHE A 5 19.11 -33.32 9.98
N THR A 6 18.52 -32.72 11.03
CA THR A 6 17.27 -33.18 11.60
C THR A 6 16.16 -32.99 10.55
N PRO A 7 15.56 -34.06 10.04
CA PRO A 7 14.58 -33.97 8.97
C PRO A 7 13.33 -33.22 9.43
N TYR A 8 12.73 -32.44 8.53
CA TYR A 8 11.39 -31.89 8.77
C TYR A 8 10.37 -33.02 8.78
N LEU A 9 9.52 -33.03 9.81
CA LEU A 9 8.40 -33.95 9.92
C LEU A 9 7.19 -33.27 9.31
N CYS A 10 6.68 -33.83 8.21
CA CYS A 10 5.55 -33.29 7.47
C CYS A 10 4.29 -34.13 7.71
N GLN A 11 3.16 -33.43 7.82
CA GLN A 11 1.83 -34.02 7.92
C GLN A 11 0.82 -33.19 7.12
N GLU A 12 -0.26 -33.84 6.71
CA GLU A 12 -1.42 -33.14 6.19
C GLU A 12 -2.27 -32.62 7.36
N ASN A 13 -2.71 -31.37 7.29
CA ASN A 13 -3.62 -30.76 8.24
C ASN A 13 -4.58 -29.82 7.51
N ASP A 14 -5.89 -30.08 7.58
CA ASP A 14 -6.94 -29.27 6.96
C ASP A 14 -6.74 -28.95 5.47
N SER A 15 -6.33 -29.96 4.70
CA SER A 15 -5.97 -29.84 3.27
C SER A 15 -4.79 -28.90 3.00
N ALA A 16 -3.91 -28.73 3.98
CA ALA A 16 -2.64 -28.01 3.89
C ALA A 16 -1.49 -28.93 4.31
N ILE A 17 -0.27 -28.60 3.88
CA ILE A 17 0.95 -29.27 4.38
C ILE A 17 1.46 -28.48 5.57
N VAL A 18 1.76 -29.18 6.66
CA VAL A 18 2.47 -28.63 7.81
C VAL A 18 3.72 -29.44 8.04
N CYS A 19 4.88 -28.79 8.04
CA CYS A 19 6.18 -29.41 8.31
C CYS A 19 6.86 -28.71 9.48
N SER A 20 7.36 -29.47 10.45
CA SER A 20 8.09 -28.92 11.60
C SER A 20 9.48 -29.55 11.71
N GLY A 21 10.50 -28.72 11.92
CA GLY A 21 11.89 -29.16 11.98
C GLY A 21 12.80 -28.00 12.41
N SER A 22 13.85 -28.30 13.18
CA SER A 22 14.87 -27.31 13.59
C SER A 22 14.31 -26.04 14.27
N GLY A 23 13.19 -26.14 14.99
CA GLY A 23 12.52 -25.01 15.66
C GLY A 23 11.60 -24.18 14.75
N GLU A 24 11.55 -24.47 13.46
CA GLU A 24 10.66 -23.83 12.49
C GLU A 24 9.44 -24.71 12.21
N THR A 25 8.27 -24.07 12.08
CA THR A 25 7.07 -24.67 11.50
C THR A 25 6.77 -23.97 10.18
N ILE A 26 6.61 -24.76 9.11
CA ILE A 26 6.24 -24.35 7.76
C ILE A 26 4.82 -24.84 7.49
N ARG A 27 3.99 -24.00 6.88
CA ARG A 27 2.65 -24.34 6.41
C ARG A 27 2.43 -23.85 4.99
N ILE A 28 1.92 -24.72 4.11
CA ILE A 28 1.50 -24.35 2.75
C ILE A 28 0.02 -24.66 2.59
N ASP A 29 -0.79 -23.61 2.49
CA ASP A 29 -2.24 -23.69 2.29
C ASP A 29 -2.59 -23.44 0.81
N PRO A 30 -3.39 -24.33 0.18
CA PRO A 30 -4.03 -24.01 -1.08
C PRO A 30 -5.23 -23.08 -0.81
N ILE A 31 -5.15 -21.83 -1.30
CA ILE A 31 -6.15 -20.81 -0.97
C ILE A 31 -7.13 -20.52 -2.12
N ALA A 32 -6.68 -20.67 -3.37
CA ALA A 32 -7.49 -20.59 -4.57
C ALA A 32 -6.84 -21.45 -5.66
N GLU A 33 -7.57 -21.75 -6.74
CA GLU A 33 -7.01 -22.52 -7.86
C GLU A 33 -5.75 -21.85 -8.42
N ASN A 34 -4.63 -22.57 -8.49
CA ASN A 34 -3.32 -22.06 -8.89
C ASN A 34 -2.69 -21.04 -7.92
N VAL A 35 -3.13 -21.01 -6.66
CA VAL A 35 -2.57 -20.12 -5.62
C VAL A 35 -2.26 -20.88 -4.34
N LEU A 36 -1.01 -20.78 -3.89
CA LEU A 36 -0.55 -21.35 -2.62
C LEU A 36 -0.10 -20.21 -1.69
N ARG A 37 -0.54 -20.25 -0.43
CA ARG A 37 -0.04 -19.39 0.64
C ARG A 37 0.99 -20.16 1.45
N PHE A 38 2.15 -19.58 1.63
CA PHE A 38 3.20 -20.09 2.49
C PHE A 38 3.26 -19.26 3.77
N ARG A 39 3.35 -19.94 4.91
CA ARG A 39 3.64 -19.34 6.20
C ARG A 39 4.75 -20.11 6.89
N SER A 40 5.68 -19.41 7.53
CA SER A 40 6.67 -20.07 8.39
C SER A 40 7.06 -19.24 9.60
N SER A 41 7.22 -19.92 10.73
CA SER A 41 7.47 -19.28 12.02
C SER A 41 8.50 -20.05 12.83
N PHE A 42 9.44 -19.32 13.44
CA PHE A 42 10.45 -19.87 14.33
C PHE A 42 9.97 -20.02 15.79
N SER A 43 8.76 -19.54 16.11
CA SER A 43 8.14 -19.77 17.42
C SER A 43 7.43 -21.13 17.53
N GLY A 44 7.44 -21.92 16.46
CA GLY A 44 6.69 -23.18 16.33
C GLY A 44 5.19 -22.99 16.06
N LYS A 45 4.66 -21.77 16.23
CA LYS A 45 3.26 -21.42 16.00
C LYS A 45 3.08 -20.68 14.67
N ILE A 46 2.16 -21.16 13.83
CA ILE A 46 1.65 -20.41 12.68
C ILE A 46 0.57 -19.44 13.17
N PHE A 47 0.62 -18.21 12.69
CA PHE A 47 -0.37 -17.19 13.00
C PHE A 47 -1.35 -17.01 11.82
N ASP A 48 -2.61 -16.76 12.14
CA ASP A 48 -3.74 -16.78 11.20
C ASP A 48 -4.16 -15.38 10.72
N GLU A 49 -3.35 -14.34 10.97
CA GLU A 49 -3.60 -13.00 10.45
C GLU A 49 -3.61 -13.04 8.93
N ASP A 50 -4.75 -12.70 8.34
CA ASP A 50 -4.92 -12.57 6.89
C ASP A 50 -4.54 -11.18 6.39
N TRP A 51 -4.37 -10.22 7.31
CA TRP A 51 -4.25 -8.80 7.02
C TRP A 51 -5.41 -8.31 6.15
N THR A 52 -5.19 -8.07 4.86
CA THR A 52 -6.21 -7.65 3.90
C THR A 52 -6.62 -8.74 2.92
N LEU A 53 -6.02 -9.94 3.00
CA LEU A 53 -6.37 -11.09 2.17
C LEU A 53 -7.84 -11.49 2.38
N ILE A 54 -8.59 -11.60 1.29
CA ILE A 54 -9.95 -12.12 1.28
C ILE A 54 -9.86 -13.64 1.09
N LYS A 55 -10.15 -14.39 2.15
CA LYS A 55 -10.26 -15.85 2.05
C LYS A 55 -11.45 -16.22 1.17
N PRO A 56 -11.26 -17.03 0.11
CA PRO A 56 -12.37 -17.58 -0.64
C PRO A 56 -13.29 -18.41 0.25
N SER A 57 -14.60 -18.40 -0.04
CA SER A 57 -15.62 -19.09 0.75
C SER A 57 -15.50 -20.61 0.69
N GLN A 58 -14.84 -21.14 -0.34
CA GLN A 58 -14.60 -22.57 -0.53
C GLN A 58 -13.10 -22.82 -0.68
N LYS A 59 -12.59 -23.82 0.04
CA LYS A 59 -11.22 -24.29 -0.15
C LYS A 59 -11.11 -24.97 -1.53
N PRO A 60 -10.05 -24.67 -2.31
CA PRO A 60 -9.81 -25.40 -3.54
C PRO A 60 -9.44 -26.86 -3.24
N PHE A 61 -9.71 -27.74 -4.21
CA PHE A 61 -9.14 -29.08 -4.17
C PHE A 61 -7.61 -29.01 -4.28
N ALA A 62 -6.93 -29.79 -3.46
CA ALA A 62 -5.49 -29.96 -3.53
C ALA A 62 -5.12 -31.44 -3.36
N ASP A 63 -4.19 -31.90 -4.17
CA ASP A 63 -3.59 -33.22 -4.07
C ASP A 63 -2.32 -33.13 -3.22
N ILE A 64 -2.32 -33.82 -2.08
CA ILE A 64 -1.23 -33.81 -1.10
C ILE A 64 -0.60 -35.19 -1.05
N ALA A 65 0.71 -35.25 -1.27
CA ALA A 65 1.49 -36.47 -1.15
C ALA A 65 2.68 -36.23 -0.22
N ILE A 66 2.82 -37.08 0.80
CA ILE A 66 3.91 -37.02 1.77
C ILE A 66 4.63 -38.37 1.76
N ASP A 67 5.93 -38.33 1.55
CA ASP A 67 6.81 -39.50 1.60
C ASP A 67 8.00 -39.26 2.55
N ARG A 68 8.96 -40.19 2.58
CA ARG A 68 10.10 -40.13 3.49
C ARG A 68 11.09 -39.01 3.19
N VAL A 69 11.08 -38.44 1.99
CA VAL A 69 12.09 -37.47 1.52
C VAL A 69 11.50 -36.12 1.09
N LYS A 70 10.18 -36.02 0.95
CA LYS A 70 9.49 -34.77 0.60
C LYS A 70 7.99 -34.78 0.96
N ALA A 71 7.43 -33.58 1.03
CA ALA A 71 5.99 -33.33 1.01
C ALA A 71 5.63 -32.45 -0.20
N MET A 72 4.54 -32.77 -0.88
CA MET A 72 4.11 -32.10 -2.11
C MET A 72 2.64 -31.72 -2.02
N VAL A 73 2.31 -30.47 -2.35
CA VAL A 73 0.93 -30.01 -2.54
C VAL A 73 0.76 -29.50 -3.96
N LYS A 74 -0.26 -29.99 -4.65
CA LYS A 74 -0.67 -29.54 -5.98
C LYS A 74 -2.06 -28.93 -5.90
N CYS A 75 -2.21 -27.68 -6.37
CA CYS A 75 -3.49 -26.99 -6.45
C CYS A 75 -3.69 -26.44 -7.86
N GLY A 76 -4.56 -27.07 -8.66
CA GLY A 76 -4.62 -26.79 -10.10
C GLY A 76 -3.28 -27.10 -10.78
N ASN A 77 -2.68 -26.10 -11.41
CA ASN A 77 -1.44 -26.19 -12.17
C ASN A 77 -0.21 -25.66 -11.42
N ILE A 78 -0.31 -25.33 -10.13
CA ILE A 78 0.86 -25.04 -9.28
C ILE A 78 1.15 -26.22 -8.36
N VAL A 79 2.42 -26.52 -8.19
CA VAL A 79 2.93 -27.53 -7.26
C VAL A 79 3.96 -26.88 -6.35
N ALA A 80 3.83 -27.07 -5.04
CA ALA A 80 4.91 -26.80 -4.09
C ALA A 80 5.47 -28.10 -3.52
N ILE A 81 6.79 -28.16 -3.38
CA ILE A 81 7.51 -29.28 -2.79
C ILE A 81 8.35 -28.75 -1.63
N ILE A 82 8.20 -29.37 -0.47
CA ILE A 82 9.07 -29.21 0.70
C ILE A 82 9.94 -30.47 0.76
N SER A 83 11.26 -30.33 0.60
CA SER A 83 12.18 -31.45 0.78
C SER A 83 12.44 -31.74 2.26
N ILE A 84 13.00 -32.92 2.55
CA ILE A 84 13.28 -33.37 3.93
C ILE A 84 14.15 -32.41 4.75
N ASP A 85 15.00 -31.61 4.09
CA ASP A 85 15.84 -30.57 4.70
C ASP A 85 15.12 -29.20 4.83
N GLY A 86 13.83 -29.13 4.46
CA GLY A 86 12.99 -27.95 4.61
C GLY A 86 13.10 -26.92 3.49
N VAL A 87 13.78 -27.25 2.38
CA VAL A 87 13.84 -26.37 1.20
C VAL A 87 12.52 -26.40 0.46
N VAL A 88 12.01 -25.23 0.08
CA VAL A 88 10.75 -25.11 -0.67
C VAL A 88 10.99 -24.71 -2.12
N LYS A 89 10.33 -25.42 -3.03
CA LYS A 89 10.34 -25.14 -4.48
C LYS A 89 8.93 -25.15 -5.04
N TYR A 90 8.67 -24.23 -5.94
CA TYR A 90 7.40 -24.09 -6.65
C TYR A 90 7.59 -24.43 -8.11
N TYR A 91 6.63 -25.13 -8.69
CA TYR A 91 6.64 -25.58 -10.07
C TYR A 91 5.31 -25.28 -10.74
N SER A 92 5.35 -25.10 -12.05
CA SER A 92 4.19 -25.29 -12.91
C SER A 92 3.89 -26.79 -13.08
N ASP A 93 2.67 -27.09 -13.51
CA ASP A 93 2.22 -28.40 -13.99
C ASP A 93 3.13 -29.01 -15.08
N ARG A 94 3.80 -28.18 -15.86
CA ARG A 94 4.78 -28.55 -16.89
C ARG A 94 6.18 -28.87 -16.33
N GLY A 95 6.38 -28.76 -15.03
CA GLY A 95 7.67 -29.01 -14.37
C GLY A 95 8.66 -27.85 -14.41
N ASN A 96 8.29 -26.68 -14.97
CA ASN A 96 9.14 -25.48 -14.92
C ASN A 96 9.15 -24.92 -13.50
N VAL A 97 10.32 -24.62 -12.95
CA VAL A 97 10.49 -24.06 -11.59
C VAL A 97 10.00 -22.62 -11.58
N LEU A 98 9.01 -22.25 -10.78
CA LEU A 98 8.55 -20.85 -10.59
C LEU A 98 9.45 -20.11 -9.61
N PHE A 99 9.56 -20.62 -8.39
CA PHE A 99 10.41 -20.10 -7.32
C PHE A 99 11.20 -21.24 -6.68
N GLU A 100 12.42 -20.95 -6.28
CA GLU A 100 13.27 -21.87 -5.53
C GLU A 100 13.99 -21.06 -4.47
N GLU A 101 13.92 -21.54 -3.24
CA GLU A 101 14.69 -20.98 -2.14
C GLU A 101 16.21 -21.06 -2.37
N LEU A 102 16.91 -19.98 -2.02
CA LEU A 102 18.36 -19.92 -2.11
C LEU A 102 18.99 -20.34 -0.78
N TRP A 103 19.64 -21.50 -0.80
CA TRP A 103 20.45 -22.00 0.31
C TRP A 103 21.93 -22.06 -0.13
N ILE A 104 22.82 -21.49 0.67
CA ILE A 104 24.27 -21.67 0.58
C ILE A 104 24.72 -22.27 1.90
N ASP A 105 25.14 -23.52 1.92
CA ASP A 105 25.58 -24.20 3.14
C ASP A 105 26.74 -25.13 2.83
N TYR A 106 26.95 -26.17 3.63
CA TYR A 106 27.98 -27.19 3.40
C TYR A 106 27.88 -27.90 2.03
N ARG A 107 26.82 -27.67 1.23
CA ARG A 107 26.71 -28.10 -0.17
C ARG A 107 27.59 -27.29 -1.12
N VAL A 108 28.11 -26.13 -0.69
CA VAL A 108 29.05 -25.27 -1.42
C VAL A 108 30.29 -25.06 -0.54
N ASN A 109 31.39 -25.76 -0.83
CA ASN A 109 32.63 -25.61 -0.07
C ASN A 109 33.15 -24.16 -0.14
N ASN A 110 33.58 -23.61 1.01
CA ASN A 110 34.25 -22.31 1.20
C ASN A 110 33.39 -21.03 1.15
N ALA A 111 32.05 -21.12 1.11
CA ALA A 111 31.17 -19.94 1.18
C ALA A 111 30.56 -19.75 2.58
N ASN A 112 30.21 -18.52 2.94
CA ASN A 112 29.46 -18.22 4.17
C ASN A 112 28.08 -18.89 4.12
N LEU A 113 27.66 -19.49 5.24
CA LEU A 113 26.34 -20.09 5.40
C LEU A 113 25.23 -19.03 5.20
N LEU A 114 24.35 -19.26 4.24
CA LEU A 114 23.11 -18.55 3.97
C LEU A 114 21.95 -19.55 3.98
N LYS A 115 21.04 -19.43 4.96
CA LYS A 115 19.77 -20.13 4.90
C LYS A 115 18.79 -19.33 4.03
N ALA A 116 17.85 -20.00 3.37
CA ALA A 116 16.83 -19.28 2.61
C ALA A 116 15.87 -18.50 3.50
N ARG A 117 15.62 -18.99 4.72
CA ARG A 117 14.77 -18.33 5.72
C ARG A 117 15.61 -18.06 6.96
N ASN A 118 15.86 -16.79 7.23
CA ASN A 118 16.60 -16.37 8.41
C ASN A 118 15.66 -15.68 9.40
N TYR A 119 15.84 -16.00 10.67
CA TYR A 119 15.09 -15.42 11.78
C TYR A 119 16.09 -14.92 12.80
N ARG A 120 16.07 -13.62 13.10
CA ARG A 120 16.84 -13.03 14.18
C ARG A 120 15.87 -12.44 15.18
N HIS A 121 15.89 -12.98 16.41
CA HIS A 121 15.03 -12.49 17.49
C HIS A 121 15.22 -10.99 17.73
N VAL A 122 14.11 -10.26 17.89
CA VAL A 122 14.10 -8.82 18.18
C VAL A 122 13.62 -8.60 19.60
N TYR A 123 12.36 -8.92 19.89
CA TYR A 123 11.78 -8.97 21.23
C TYR A 123 10.49 -9.80 21.21
N GLY A 124 10.08 -10.35 22.36
CA GLY A 124 8.85 -11.14 22.45
C GLY A 124 8.83 -12.30 21.43
N ASP A 125 7.78 -12.35 20.62
CA ASP A 125 7.59 -13.29 19.51
C ASP A 125 7.95 -12.71 18.12
N LEU A 126 8.63 -11.56 18.07
CA LEU A 126 9.04 -10.90 16.82
C LEU A 126 10.47 -11.23 16.42
N TYR A 127 10.63 -11.42 15.11
CA TYR A 127 11.89 -11.71 14.45
C TYR A 127 12.10 -10.73 13.30
N LYS A 128 13.34 -10.27 13.11
CA LYS A 128 13.79 -9.81 11.81
C LYS A 128 13.84 -11.03 10.91
N VAL A 129 13.07 -11.01 9.82
CA VAL A 129 12.98 -12.13 8.89
C VAL A 129 13.55 -11.76 7.53
N GLU A 130 14.25 -12.71 6.93
CA GLU A 130 14.77 -12.58 5.57
C GLU A 130 14.48 -13.87 4.80
N LEU A 131 13.82 -13.72 3.65
CA LEU A 131 13.56 -14.78 2.68
C LEU A 131 14.43 -14.57 1.44
N TYR A 132 15.29 -15.54 1.13
CA TYR A 132 16.13 -15.54 -0.07
C TYR A 132 15.62 -16.58 -1.08
N LEU A 133 15.41 -16.13 -2.31
CA LEU A 133 15.01 -16.91 -3.47
C LEU A 133 16.09 -16.81 -4.55
N LYS A 134 16.25 -17.86 -5.35
CA LYS A 134 17.17 -17.84 -6.49
C LYS A 134 16.69 -16.86 -7.55
N ALA A 135 17.55 -15.92 -7.91
CA ALA A 135 17.35 -15.05 -9.06
C ALA A 135 17.58 -15.82 -10.37
N ARG A 136 16.92 -15.36 -11.45
CA ARG A 136 17.17 -15.83 -12.82
C ARG A 136 17.48 -14.65 -13.74
N ASP A 137 18.31 -14.87 -14.77
CA ASP A 137 18.75 -13.80 -15.68
C ASP A 137 17.66 -13.35 -16.66
N ASN A 138 16.83 -14.28 -17.15
CA ASN A 138 15.79 -13.99 -18.16
C ASN A 138 14.43 -13.60 -17.53
N GLU A 139 14.45 -13.00 -16.34
CA GLU A 139 13.26 -12.71 -15.53
C GLU A 139 12.96 -11.21 -15.51
N TYR A 140 11.76 -10.84 -15.92
CA TYR A 140 11.24 -9.47 -15.84
C TYR A 140 10.27 -9.35 -14.68
N ILE A 141 10.37 -8.27 -13.91
CA ILE A 141 9.64 -8.08 -12.65
C ILE A 141 8.93 -6.74 -12.69
N TYR A 142 7.63 -6.72 -12.39
CA TYR A 142 6.79 -5.52 -12.42
C TYR A 142 5.88 -5.49 -11.18
N GLY A 143 5.27 -4.34 -10.90
CA GLY A 143 4.36 -4.16 -9.76
C GLY A 143 5.04 -3.41 -8.60
N MET A 144 4.91 -3.94 -7.40
CA MET A 144 5.47 -3.44 -6.13
C MET A 144 4.93 -2.08 -5.64
N GLY A 145 4.14 -1.38 -6.45
CA GLY A 145 3.55 -0.08 -6.10
C GLY A 145 4.24 1.08 -6.78
N GLN A 146 4.36 2.20 -6.05
CA GLN A 146 4.82 3.46 -6.60
C GLN A 146 6.24 3.76 -6.14
N TYR A 147 7.17 3.70 -7.10
CA TYR A 147 8.56 4.13 -6.91
C TYR A 147 8.99 4.94 -8.14
N ALA A 148 9.26 6.23 -7.96
CA ALA A 148 9.72 7.12 -9.02
C ALA A 148 11.22 6.93 -9.36
N ILE A 149 11.69 5.69 -9.43
CA ILE A 149 13.10 5.31 -9.62
C ILE A 149 13.54 5.23 -11.08
N GLY A 150 12.62 5.45 -12.02
CA GLY A 150 12.93 5.47 -13.45
C GLY A 150 13.05 4.10 -14.12
N TYR A 151 12.66 3.02 -13.45
CA TYR A 151 12.65 1.65 -14.00
C TYR A 151 11.22 1.10 -14.04
N LEU A 152 10.83 0.55 -15.20
CA LEU A 152 9.58 -0.22 -15.31
C LEU A 152 9.83 -1.67 -14.92
N ASN A 153 10.81 -2.33 -15.54
CA ASN A 153 11.32 -3.63 -15.09
C ASN A 153 12.16 -3.43 -13.82
N LEU A 154 11.72 -4.02 -12.72
CA LEU A 154 12.31 -3.93 -11.39
C LEU A 154 13.46 -4.91 -11.17
N LYS A 155 13.77 -5.78 -12.15
CA LYS A 155 14.96 -6.64 -12.07
C LYS A 155 16.23 -5.78 -11.90
N GLY A 156 17.02 -6.11 -10.89
CA GLY A 156 18.21 -5.36 -10.48
C GLY A 156 17.93 -4.21 -9.49
N CYS A 157 16.67 -3.93 -9.15
CA CYS A 157 16.31 -2.87 -8.22
C CYS A 157 16.21 -3.37 -6.77
N SER A 158 16.36 -2.44 -5.82
CA SER A 158 16.11 -2.62 -4.40
C SER A 158 15.05 -1.61 -3.98
N LEU A 159 13.99 -2.08 -3.33
CA LEU A 159 12.81 -1.30 -2.96
C LEU A 159 12.61 -1.38 -1.46
N GLU A 160 12.56 -0.23 -0.80
CA GLU A 160 12.15 -0.14 0.60
C GLU A 160 10.66 -0.46 0.72
N LEU A 161 10.30 -1.40 1.59
CA LEU A 161 8.92 -1.68 1.93
C LEU A 161 8.49 -0.72 3.04
N ALA A 162 8.27 0.53 2.67
CA ALA A 162 7.80 1.59 3.55
C ALA A 162 7.06 2.66 2.74
N HIS A 163 6.13 3.37 3.38
CA HIS A 163 5.44 4.51 2.77
C HIS A 163 6.14 5.82 3.12
N ARG A 164 6.31 6.68 2.12
CA ARG A 164 6.82 8.05 2.25
C ARG A 164 6.05 8.92 1.25
N ASN A 165 6.03 10.23 1.44
CA ASN A 165 5.48 11.10 0.40
C ASN A 165 6.18 10.77 -0.93
N THR A 166 5.41 10.55 -1.99
CA THR A 166 5.80 10.03 -3.32
C THR A 166 6.16 8.54 -3.45
N GLN A 167 6.29 7.78 -2.36
CA GLN A 167 6.66 6.35 -2.35
C GLN A 167 5.59 5.50 -1.66
N VAL A 168 5.07 4.50 -2.36
CA VAL A 168 3.99 3.66 -1.84
C VAL A 168 4.29 2.19 -2.10
N SER A 169 4.46 1.43 -1.03
CA SER A 169 4.78 0.00 -1.07
C SER A 169 3.53 -0.85 -1.17
N ILE A 170 3.32 -1.51 -2.31
CA ILE A 170 2.23 -2.46 -2.54
C ILE A 170 2.86 -3.78 -3.00
N PRO A 171 3.26 -4.67 -2.09
CA PRO A 171 4.22 -5.72 -2.39
C PRO A 171 3.61 -6.96 -3.09
N PHE A 172 3.04 -6.71 -4.27
CA PHE A 172 2.75 -7.70 -5.30
C PHE A 172 3.74 -7.53 -6.45
N ALA A 173 4.48 -8.58 -6.76
CA ALA A 173 5.39 -8.63 -7.90
C ALA A 173 4.89 -9.64 -8.94
N LEU A 174 4.79 -9.19 -10.20
CA LEU A 174 4.54 -10.02 -11.37
C LEU A 174 5.88 -10.38 -12.01
N PHE A 175 6.14 -11.68 -12.11
CA PHE A 175 7.31 -12.26 -12.75
C PHE A 175 6.95 -12.82 -14.11
N ILE A 176 7.73 -12.46 -15.12
CA ILE A 176 7.55 -12.90 -16.50
C ILE A 176 8.85 -13.49 -17.03
N ARG A 177 8.76 -14.71 -17.57
CA ARG A 177 9.81 -15.35 -18.38
C ARG A 177 9.24 -15.66 -19.77
N PRO A 178 9.42 -14.75 -20.74
CA PRO A 178 8.80 -14.85 -22.06
C PRO A 178 9.18 -16.12 -22.82
N ASP A 179 10.46 -16.50 -22.78
CA ASP A 179 11.00 -17.64 -23.52
C ASP A 179 10.37 -18.97 -23.07
N GLU A 180 10.05 -19.09 -21.78
CA GLU A 180 9.42 -20.27 -21.18
C GLU A 180 7.88 -20.20 -21.19
N LYS A 181 7.31 -19.06 -21.64
CA LYS A 181 5.89 -18.71 -21.48
C LYS A 181 5.43 -18.95 -20.04
N LEU A 182 6.15 -18.37 -19.10
CA LEU A 182 5.93 -18.56 -17.67
C LEU A 182 5.60 -17.24 -16.98
N TYR A 183 4.46 -17.21 -16.29
CA TYR A 183 3.91 -16.03 -15.62
C TYR A 183 3.48 -16.41 -14.22
N TYR A 184 4.00 -15.70 -13.23
CA TYR A 184 3.71 -15.99 -11.83
C TYR A 184 3.77 -14.72 -10.98
N GLY A 185 2.99 -14.71 -9.91
CA GLY A 185 2.90 -13.61 -8.97
C GLY A 185 3.46 -14.00 -7.61
N PHE A 186 4.04 -13.04 -6.92
CA PHE A 186 4.46 -13.13 -5.54
C PHE A 186 3.82 -12.01 -4.74
N VAL A 187 3.09 -12.34 -3.69
CA VAL A 187 2.57 -11.34 -2.74
C VAL A 187 3.28 -11.50 -1.42
N TRP A 188 3.98 -10.46 -0.96
CA TRP A 188 4.49 -10.42 0.41
C TRP A 188 3.35 -9.98 1.35
N ASN A 189 2.70 -10.94 1.99
CA ASN A 189 1.53 -10.69 2.84
C ASN A 189 1.96 -10.31 4.26
N ASN A 190 2.77 -9.26 4.37
CA ASN A 190 3.34 -8.79 5.62
C ASN A 190 3.41 -7.25 5.62
N PRO A 191 2.75 -6.55 6.56
CA PRO A 191 2.73 -5.08 6.63
C PRO A 191 3.98 -4.48 7.29
N CYS A 192 4.97 -5.30 7.62
CA CYS A 192 6.22 -4.86 8.24
C CYS A 192 6.98 -3.83 7.39
N ILE A 193 7.80 -3.02 8.06
CA ILE A 193 8.85 -2.25 7.41
C ILE A 193 9.98 -3.20 7.00
N GLY A 194 10.50 -3.03 5.81
CA GLY A 194 11.56 -3.90 5.31
C GLY A 194 12.02 -3.58 3.90
N ARG A 195 12.34 -4.62 3.13
CA ARG A 195 12.92 -4.46 1.79
C ARG A 195 12.59 -5.61 0.85
N ALA A 196 12.38 -5.28 -0.42
CA ALA A 196 12.39 -6.24 -1.52
C ALA A 196 13.59 -5.95 -2.44
N GLU A 197 14.47 -6.92 -2.62
CA GLU A 197 15.63 -6.84 -3.52
C GLU A 197 15.45 -7.82 -4.65
N PHE A 198 15.52 -7.34 -5.89
CA PHE A 198 15.46 -8.17 -7.10
C PHE A 198 16.83 -8.24 -7.75
N ALA A 199 17.87 -8.53 -6.97
CA ALA A 199 19.24 -8.58 -7.46
C ALA A 199 19.42 -9.64 -8.56
N LYS A 200 20.57 -9.57 -9.25
CA LYS A 200 20.92 -10.55 -10.29
C LYS A 200 21.28 -11.92 -9.70
N ASN A 201 21.81 -11.94 -8.48
CA ASN A 201 22.28 -13.13 -7.78
C ASN A 201 21.28 -13.69 -6.76
N TRP A 202 20.29 -12.91 -6.31
CA TRP A 202 19.18 -13.38 -5.48
C TRP A 202 17.95 -12.47 -5.60
N THR A 203 16.80 -12.99 -5.22
CA THR A 203 15.64 -12.19 -4.84
C THR A 203 15.48 -12.29 -3.33
N MET A 204 15.36 -11.17 -2.61
CA MET A 204 15.23 -11.16 -1.15
C MET A 204 14.02 -10.34 -0.72
N PHE A 205 13.22 -10.86 0.21
CA PHE A 205 12.23 -10.10 0.96
C PHE A 205 12.63 -10.10 2.43
N SER A 206 12.60 -8.94 3.07
CA SER A 206 12.89 -8.82 4.50
C SER A 206 11.82 -8.02 5.24
N CYS A 207 11.67 -8.34 6.52
CA CYS A 207 10.98 -7.53 7.51
C CYS A 207 11.92 -7.25 8.67
N GLU A 208 11.95 -6.02 9.16
CA GLU A 208 12.71 -5.66 10.35
C GLU A 208 12.09 -6.23 11.64
N ALA A 209 10.76 -6.44 11.66
CA ALA A 209 10.08 -7.20 12.71
C ALA A 209 8.82 -7.89 12.17
N SER A 210 8.68 -9.19 12.40
CA SER A 210 7.46 -9.94 12.13
C SER A 210 7.40 -11.23 12.95
N LYS A 211 6.20 -11.75 13.16
CA LYS A 211 5.97 -13.04 13.86
C LYS A 211 6.25 -14.24 12.98
N GLN A 212 6.10 -14.08 11.66
CA GLN A 212 6.24 -15.15 10.67
C GLN A 212 6.56 -14.58 9.28
N ILE A 213 7.13 -15.40 8.41
CA ILE A 213 7.13 -15.16 6.96
C ILE A 213 5.74 -15.55 6.44
N ASP A 214 5.13 -14.70 5.62
CA ASP A 214 3.83 -14.96 5.00
C ASP A 214 3.81 -14.39 3.57
N TYR A 215 3.63 -15.27 2.59
CA TYR A 215 3.56 -14.87 1.19
C TYR A 215 2.64 -15.80 0.38
N LEU A 216 2.18 -15.29 -0.77
CA LEU A 216 1.41 -16.07 -1.73
C LEU A 216 2.21 -16.23 -3.02
N VAL A 217 2.11 -17.42 -3.62
CA VAL A 217 2.58 -17.69 -4.98
C VAL A 217 1.38 -17.96 -5.87
N ILE A 218 1.29 -17.21 -6.96
CA ILE A 218 0.20 -17.27 -7.94
C ILE A 218 0.78 -17.76 -9.25
N TYR A 219 0.19 -18.79 -9.86
CA TYR A 219 0.53 -19.21 -11.21
C TYR A 219 -0.56 -18.83 -12.22
N GLY A 220 -0.14 -18.36 -13.39
CA GLY A 220 -1.05 -17.95 -14.45
C GLY A 220 -0.59 -18.39 -15.84
N LYS A 221 -1.56 -18.60 -16.74
CA LYS A 221 -1.28 -18.92 -18.15
C LYS A 221 -0.87 -17.67 -18.95
N THR A 222 -1.24 -16.48 -18.48
CA THR A 222 -0.89 -15.18 -19.03
C THR A 222 -0.63 -14.18 -17.89
N PRO A 223 0.02 -13.03 -18.14
CA PRO A 223 0.18 -11.96 -17.15
C PRO A 223 -1.16 -11.52 -16.53
N GLU A 224 -2.19 -11.35 -17.34
CA GLU A 224 -3.54 -10.93 -16.92
C GLU A 224 -4.18 -11.97 -16.01
N ASP A 225 -3.88 -13.25 -16.22
CA ASP A 225 -4.36 -14.34 -15.38
C ASP A 225 -3.78 -14.29 -13.97
N VAL A 226 -2.49 -13.93 -13.83
CA VAL A 226 -1.87 -13.71 -12.53
C VAL A 226 -2.52 -12.52 -11.82
N VAL A 227 -2.65 -11.38 -12.51
CA VAL A 227 -3.23 -10.16 -11.95
C VAL A 227 -4.69 -10.37 -11.55
N ARG A 228 -5.49 -11.08 -12.36
CA ARG A 228 -6.89 -11.38 -12.03
C ARG A 228 -7.03 -12.19 -10.75
N LYS A 229 -6.22 -13.24 -10.57
CA LYS A 229 -6.22 -14.05 -9.34
C LYS A 229 -5.77 -13.23 -8.12
N TYR A 230 -4.76 -12.38 -8.28
CA TYR A 230 -4.36 -11.44 -7.25
C TYR A 230 -5.52 -10.52 -6.84
N MET A 231 -6.24 -9.94 -7.80
CA MET A 231 -7.39 -9.06 -7.55
C MET A 231 -8.60 -9.80 -6.96
N GLU A 232 -8.75 -11.10 -7.20
CA GLU A 232 -9.79 -11.91 -6.55
C GLU A 232 -9.51 -12.11 -5.06
N LEU A 233 -8.23 -12.18 -4.69
CA LEU A 233 -7.78 -12.35 -3.31
C LEU A 233 -7.65 -11.05 -2.54
N TYR A 234 -7.39 -9.92 -3.22
CA TYR A 234 -7.24 -8.61 -2.56
C TYR A 234 -8.37 -7.63 -2.91
N GLY A 235 -9.37 -8.06 -3.67
CA GLY A 235 -10.53 -7.26 -4.05
C GLY A 235 -10.35 -6.57 -5.40
N LYS A 236 -11.46 -6.49 -6.14
CA LYS A 236 -11.53 -5.83 -7.45
C LYS A 236 -11.92 -4.37 -7.25
N PRO A 237 -11.39 -3.44 -8.07
CA PRO A 237 -11.80 -2.06 -8.03
C PRO A 237 -13.28 -1.92 -8.41
N PRO A 238 -14.06 -1.11 -7.67
CA PRO A 238 -15.41 -0.77 -8.09
C PRO A 238 -15.35 0.07 -9.36
N LEU A 239 -16.44 0.09 -10.12
CA LEU A 239 -16.57 1.06 -11.21
C LEU A 239 -16.78 2.44 -10.60
N LEU A 240 -15.93 3.41 -10.93
CA LEU A 240 -16.17 4.79 -10.52
C LEU A 240 -17.32 5.39 -11.32
N PRO A 241 -18.04 6.36 -10.76
CA PRO A 241 -19.05 7.11 -11.49
C PRO A 241 -18.46 7.82 -12.72
N GLU A 242 -19.24 7.94 -13.80
CA GLU A 242 -18.77 8.54 -15.07
C GLU A 242 -18.16 9.94 -14.88
N TRP A 243 -18.76 10.77 -14.02
CA TRP A 243 -18.28 12.13 -13.74
C TRP A 243 -16.87 12.16 -13.16
N ALA A 244 -16.41 11.07 -12.52
CA ALA A 244 -15.07 10.96 -11.96
C ALA A 244 -13.98 10.89 -13.04
N PHE A 245 -14.34 10.54 -14.28
CA PHE A 245 -13.44 10.53 -15.43
C PHE A 245 -13.41 11.86 -16.20
N GLY A 246 -14.14 12.88 -15.74
CA GLY A 246 -14.03 14.23 -16.30
C GLY A 246 -12.85 15.02 -15.73
N PHE A 247 -12.83 16.34 -15.95
CA PHE A 247 -11.71 17.19 -15.53
C PHE A 247 -11.78 17.60 -14.04
N TRP A 248 -10.65 17.48 -13.33
CA TRP A 248 -10.50 17.80 -11.91
C TRP A 248 -9.63 19.05 -11.75
N GLN A 249 -10.22 20.16 -11.31
CA GLN A 249 -9.46 21.38 -11.03
C GLN A 249 -9.00 21.41 -9.57
N SER A 250 -7.68 21.45 -9.38
CA SER A 250 -7.03 21.70 -8.08
C SER A 250 -5.91 22.73 -8.21
N LYS A 251 -5.45 23.27 -7.09
CA LYS A 251 -4.16 23.97 -6.93
C LYS A 251 -3.85 24.02 -5.43
N LEU A 252 -2.59 24.30 -5.09
CA LEU A 252 -2.17 24.73 -3.75
C LEU A 252 -2.06 26.27 -3.68
N ARG A 253 -3.01 27.01 -3.10
CA ARG A 253 -4.36 26.59 -2.70
C ARG A 253 -5.40 27.68 -2.97
N TYR A 254 -6.67 27.26 -3.14
CA TYR A 254 -7.81 28.16 -3.05
C TYR A 254 -8.10 28.47 -1.57
N ARG A 255 -8.17 29.76 -1.23
CA ARG A 255 -8.14 30.21 0.17
C ARG A 255 -9.52 30.54 0.73
N THR A 256 -10.51 30.78 -0.12
CA THR A 256 -11.83 31.25 0.30
C THR A 256 -12.96 30.63 -0.53
N GLN A 257 -14.16 30.66 0.04
CA GLN A 257 -15.38 30.23 -0.63
C GLN A 257 -15.61 30.96 -1.97
N GLU A 258 -15.46 32.28 -2.00
CA GLU A 258 -15.67 33.05 -3.23
C GLU A 258 -14.61 32.76 -4.30
N GLU A 259 -13.36 32.46 -3.91
CA GLU A 259 -12.32 32.07 -4.87
C GLU A 259 -12.72 30.79 -5.64
N ILE A 260 -13.18 29.75 -4.93
CA ILE A 260 -13.68 28.50 -5.55
C ILE A 260 -14.86 28.77 -6.49
N LEU A 261 -15.84 29.55 -6.03
CA LEU A 261 -17.03 29.87 -6.82
C LEU A 261 -16.67 30.68 -8.07
N SER A 262 -15.79 31.68 -7.94
CA SER A 262 -15.32 32.50 -9.06
C SER A 262 -14.68 31.64 -10.16
N ILE A 263 -13.92 30.61 -9.79
CA ILE A 263 -13.27 29.70 -10.73
C ILE A 263 -14.30 28.81 -11.42
N ALA A 264 -15.22 28.20 -10.66
CA ALA A 264 -16.28 27.38 -11.24
C ALA A 264 -17.18 28.20 -12.19
N ARG A 265 -17.52 29.45 -11.82
CA ARG A 265 -18.24 30.40 -12.68
C ARG A 265 -17.44 30.72 -13.94
N GLU A 266 -16.13 30.88 -13.84
CA GLU A 266 -15.27 31.19 -14.98
C GLU A 266 -15.16 30.02 -15.97
N TYR A 267 -15.03 28.78 -15.48
CA TYR A 267 -15.13 27.57 -16.31
C TYR A 267 -16.48 27.52 -17.05
N LYS A 268 -17.58 27.77 -16.33
CA LYS A 268 -18.92 27.82 -16.93
C LYS A 268 -19.05 28.93 -17.97
N ARG A 269 -18.56 30.14 -17.67
CA ARG A 269 -18.61 31.31 -18.55
C ARG A 269 -17.85 31.06 -19.85
N ARG A 270 -16.73 30.34 -19.80
CA ARG A 270 -15.91 29.96 -20.97
C ARG A 270 -16.40 28.70 -21.67
N ASN A 271 -17.45 28.06 -21.16
CA ASN A 271 -17.96 26.77 -21.65
C ASN A 271 -16.86 25.67 -21.67
N LEU A 272 -16.03 25.64 -20.64
CA LEU A 272 -15.01 24.61 -20.44
C LEU A 272 -15.54 23.48 -19.53
N PRO A 273 -15.18 22.21 -19.80
CA PRO A 273 -15.61 21.09 -18.98
C PRO A 273 -14.92 21.13 -17.60
N LEU A 274 -15.71 20.90 -16.55
CA LEU A 274 -15.23 20.80 -15.17
C LEU A 274 -16.16 19.85 -14.39
N SER A 275 -15.61 18.76 -13.87
CA SER A 275 -16.38 17.78 -13.08
C SER A 275 -16.20 17.98 -11.59
N ILE A 276 -14.95 18.18 -11.15
CA ILE A 276 -14.58 18.26 -9.74
C ILE A 276 -13.73 19.51 -9.52
N ILE A 277 -14.03 20.25 -8.46
CA ILE A 277 -13.14 21.30 -7.93
C ILE A 277 -12.71 20.93 -6.51
N VAL A 278 -11.43 21.13 -6.20
CA VAL A 278 -10.82 20.65 -4.95
C VAL A 278 -10.54 21.81 -4.01
N ILE A 279 -10.91 21.66 -2.74
CA ILE A 279 -10.50 22.52 -1.64
C ILE A 279 -9.34 21.85 -0.92
N ASP A 280 -8.15 22.42 -1.11
CA ASP A 280 -6.89 21.94 -0.53
C ASP A 280 -6.80 22.22 0.99
N PHE A 281 -5.74 21.71 1.63
CA PHE A 281 -5.41 21.79 3.05
C PHE A 281 -5.40 23.21 3.66
N PHE A 282 -5.44 23.28 5.00
CA PHE A 282 -5.53 24.53 5.77
C PHE A 282 -6.70 25.45 5.39
N HIS A 283 -7.83 24.85 5.03
CA HIS A 283 -9.14 25.51 4.99
C HIS A 283 -9.87 25.47 6.36
N TRP A 284 -9.27 24.79 7.35
CA TRP A 284 -9.72 24.65 8.74
C TRP A 284 -9.03 25.64 9.69
N THR A 285 -9.55 25.75 10.91
CA THR A 285 -8.95 26.57 11.98
C THR A 285 -7.68 25.93 12.54
N ASN A 286 -7.76 24.69 13.04
CA ASN A 286 -6.61 23.87 13.45
C ASN A 286 -6.64 22.50 12.79
N GLN A 287 -5.45 21.90 12.66
CA GLN A 287 -5.32 20.50 12.22
C GLN A 287 -5.99 19.58 13.25
N GLY A 288 -6.85 18.67 12.79
CA GLY A 288 -7.64 17.79 13.66
C GLY A 288 -9.02 18.33 14.05
N ASP A 289 -9.38 19.55 13.67
CA ASP A 289 -10.75 20.04 13.87
C ASP A 289 -11.73 19.43 12.86
N TRP A 290 -11.23 19.10 11.66
CA TRP A 290 -11.99 18.60 10.51
C TRP A 290 -13.27 19.39 10.26
N LYS A 291 -13.14 20.72 10.20
CA LYS A 291 -14.21 21.65 9.83
C LYS A 291 -13.66 22.88 9.12
N PHE A 292 -14.49 23.50 8.29
CA PHE A 292 -14.18 24.78 7.68
C PHE A 292 -13.94 25.90 8.72
N ASP A 293 -12.95 26.75 8.47
CA ASP A 293 -12.81 28.02 9.20
C ASP A 293 -13.88 29.01 8.70
N PRO A 294 -14.83 29.42 9.56
CA PRO A 294 -15.95 30.27 9.15
C PRO A 294 -15.52 31.67 8.67
N ARG A 295 -14.29 32.11 8.95
CA ARG A 295 -13.75 33.38 8.46
C ARG A 295 -13.52 33.38 6.95
N TYR A 296 -13.19 32.22 6.37
CA TYR A 296 -12.86 32.06 4.95
C TYR A 296 -13.94 31.30 4.17
N TRP A 297 -14.77 30.53 4.89
CA TRP A 297 -15.82 29.68 4.35
C TRP A 297 -17.14 29.94 5.09
N PRO A 298 -17.71 31.15 4.95
CA PRO A 298 -18.82 31.60 5.79
C PRO A 298 -20.13 30.84 5.56
N ASN A 299 -20.35 30.28 4.37
CA ASN A 299 -21.56 29.52 4.05
C ASN A 299 -21.29 28.31 3.14
N PRO A 300 -20.70 27.22 3.66
CA PRO A 300 -20.37 26.04 2.85
C PRO A 300 -21.58 25.39 2.20
N LYS A 301 -22.77 25.49 2.81
CA LYS A 301 -24.01 24.97 2.23
C LYS A 301 -24.34 25.66 0.90
N GLU A 302 -24.33 26.99 0.90
CA GLU A 302 -24.59 27.80 -0.30
C GLU A 302 -23.53 27.55 -1.38
N MET A 303 -22.25 27.42 -0.99
CA MET A 303 -21.18 27.06 -1.90
C MET A 303 -21.46 25.73 -2.62
N VAL A 304 -21.81 24.68 -1.86
CA VAL A 304 -22.11 23.35 -2.44
C VAL A 304 -23.35 23.41 -3.34
N GLU A 305 -24.40 24.11 -2.93
CA GLU A 305 -25.61 24.28 -3.74
C GLU A 305 -25.34 25.00 -5.06
N GLU A 306 -24.49 26.04 -5.05
CA GLU A 306 -24.12 26.75 -6.27
C GLU A 306 -23.24 25.89 -7.19
N LEU A 307 -22.20 25.23 -6.65
CA LEU A 307 -21.36 24.32 -7.44
C LEU A 307 -22.21 23.22 -8.09
N LYS A 308 -23.19 22.68 -7.36
CA LYS A 308 -24.16 21.72 -7.90
C LYS A 308 -24.98 22.31 -9.05
N LYS A 309 -25.46 23.55 -8.96
CA LYS A 309 -26.17 24.25 -10.07
C LYS A 309 -25.27 24.45 -11.28
N LEU A 310 -23.96 24.62 -11.07
CA LEU A 310 -22.95 24.71 -12.13
C LEU A 310 -22.59 23.36 -12.74
N GLY A 311 -23.03 22.25 -12.13
CA GLY A 311 -22.71 20.88 -12.56
C GLY A 311 -21.37 20.36 -12.03
N VAL A 312 -20.79 21.02 -11.03
CA VAL A 312 -19.47 20.73 -10.47
C VAL A 312 -19.60 20.08 -9.09
N LYS A 313 -18.84 19.02 -8.84
CA LYS A 313 -18.70 18.42 -7.49
C LYS A 313 -17.54 19.06 -6.74
N VAL A 314 -17.65 19.12 -5.42
CA VAL A 314 -16.55 19.61 -4.57
C VAL A 314 -15.91 18.45 -3.81
N MET A 315 -14.58 18.43 -3.81
CA MET A 315 -13.75 17.56 -3.00
C MET A 315 -13.06 18.39 -1.92
N VAL A 316 -12.91 17.84 -0.71
CA VAL A 316 -12.28 18.53 0.41
C VAL A 316 -11.11 17.72 0.96
N SER A 317 -9.96 18.37 1.17
CA SER A 317 -8.79 17.80 1.82
C SER A 317 -9.07 17.37 3.26
N ILE A 318 -8.59 16.21 3.64
CA ILE A 318 -8.59 15.67 4.98
C ILE A 318 -7.16 15.31 5.30
N TRP A 319 -6.64 15.92 6.36
CA TRP A 319 -5.38 15.52 6.96
C TRP A 319 -5.63 14.63 8.19
N PRO A 320 -4.81 13.58 8.39
CA PRO A 320 -4.84 12.72 9.56
C PRO A 320 -4.14 13.34 10.76
N THR A 321 -3.61 14.56 10.66
CA THR A 321 -2.93 15.27 11.74
C THR A 321 -3.92 15.83 12.77
N VAL A 322 -3.49 15.87 14.03
CA VAL A 322 -4.23 16.48 15.14
C VAL A 322 -3.26 17.33 15.94
N ASP A 323 -3.46 18.65 15.90
CA ASP A 323 -2.69 19.61 16.69
C ASP A 323 -3.10 19.57 18.17
N VAL A 324 -2.16 19.79 19.08
CA VAL A 324 -2.43 19.90 20.52
C VAL A 324 -3.47 20.98 20.89
N ALA A 325 -3.63 22.00 20.03
CA ALA A 325 -4.61 23.07 20.15
C ALA A 325 -5.97 22.76 19.50
N SER A 326 -6.10 21.61 18.81
CA SER A 326 -7.39 21.19 18.26
C SER A 326 -8.41 20.94 19.37
N GLU A 327 -9.66 21.30 19.11
CA GLU A 327 -10.77 21.03 20.03
C GLU A 327 -11.00 19.52 20.26
N ASN A 328 -10.56 18.68 19.31
CA ASN A 328 -10.69 17.23 19.39
C ASN A 328 -9.51 16.54 20.10
N TYR A 329 -8.34 17.19 20.22
CA TYR A 329 -7.12 16.58 20.75
C TYR A 329 -7.32 15.98 22.14
N GLY A 330 -7.86 16.77 23.08
CA GLY A 330 -8.05 16.32 24.46
C GLY A 330 -8.97 15.11 24.59
N GLU A 331 -10.02 15.01 23.77
CA GLU A 331 -10.91 13.84 23.75
C GLU A 331 -10.22 12.61 23.16
N MET A 332 -9.54 12.79 22.02
CA MET A 332 -8.82 11.71 21.34
C MET A 332 -7.68 11.13 22.20
N VAL A 333 -6.99 11.96 22.98
CA VAL A 333 -6.01 11.52 23.98
C VAL A 333 -6.66 10.66 25.06
N ARG A 334 -7.77 11.11 25.65
CA ARG A 334 -8.48 10.36 26.71
C ARG A 334 -8.98 8.99 26.23
N ARG A 335 -9.34 8.90 24.96
CA ARG A 335 -9.87 7.68 24.33
C ARG A 335 -8.80 6.82 23.65
N GLY A 336 -7.54 7.28 23.59
CA GLY A 336 -6.45 6.55 22.96
C GLY A 336 -6.59 6.39 21.44
N LEU A 337 -7.07 7.43 20.75
CA LEU A 337 -7.36 7.42 19.31
C LEU A 337 -6.22 7.95 18.43
N LEU A 338 -5.10 8.33 19.04
CA LEU A 338 -3.94 8.93 18.38
C LEU A 338 -2.76 7.96 18.37
N ILE A 339 -1.95 8.06 17.33
CA ILE A 339 -0.66 7.37 17.22
C ILE A 339 0.24 7.83 18.36
N LYS A 340 0.98 6.87 18.94
CA LYS A 340 1.88 7.11 20.07
C LYS A 340 3.33 7.00 19.66
N THR A 341 4.18 7.69 20.41
CA THR A 341 5.63 7.50 20.37
C THR A 341 6.06 6.49 21.42
N GLU A 342 6.96 5.57 21.10
CA GLU A 342 7.57 4.65 22.08
C GLU A 342 8.52 5.38 23.04
N LYS A 343 9.16 6.44 22.56
CA LYS A 343 10.14 7.27 23.26
C LYS A 343 9.99 8.73 22.87
N GLY A 344 10.36 9.63 23.77
CA GLY A 344 10.34 11.07 23.54
C GLY A 344 8.95 11.68 23.68
N ILE A 345 8.76 12.87 23.11
CA ILE A 345 7.50 13.59 23.17
C ILE A 345 6.49 13.02 22.15
N PRO A 346 5.18 13.04 22.44
CA PRO A 346 4.16 12.47 21.56
C PRO A 346 3.77 13.41 20.40
N ILE A 347 4.78 13.93 19.70
CA ILE A 347 4.64 14.81 18.53
C ILE A 347 5.36 14.16 17.36
N LEU A 348 4.66 14.02 16.24
CA LEU A 348 5.10 13.27 15.05
C LEU A 348 5.26 14.13 13.80
N GLN A 349 4.61 15.30 13.78
CA GLN A 349 4.74 16.27 12.71
C GLN A 349 4.69 17.70 13.25
N THR A 350 5.60 18.56 12.79
CA THR A 350 5.65 19.98 13.18
C THR A 350 5.21 20.98 12.10
N PHE A 351 4.71 20.49 10.96
CA PHE A 351 4.27 21.34 9.87
C PHE A 351 3.08 22.20 10.30
N ARG A 352 3.35 23.49 10.53
CA ARG A 352 2.37 24.52 10.94
C ARG A 352 1.52 24.13 12.16
N GLY A 353 2.12 23.41 13.11
CA GLY A 353 1.44 22.96 14.32
C GLY A 353 2.27 21.94 15.09
N LEU A 354 1.96 21.69 16.36
CA LEU A 354 2.53 20.58 17.11
C LEU A 354 1.54 19.43 17.02
N THR A 355 1.77 18.52 16.07
CA THR A 355 0.77 17.51 15.70
C THR A 355 1.24 16.09 15.98
N THR A 356 0.26 15.25 16.31
CA THR A 356 0.35 13.80 16.13
C THR A 356 -0.65 13.36 15.06
N TYR A 357 -0.81 12.05 14.85
CA TYR A 357 -1.69 11.49 13.85
C TYR A 357 -2.85 10.72 14.48
N VAL A 358 -3.98 10.66 13.78
CA VAL A 358 -5.05 9.72 14.07
C VAL A 358 -4.55 8.29 13.83
N ASP A 359 -4.84 7.39 14.76
CA ASP A 359 -4.53 5.98 14.59
C ASP A 359 -5.67 5.25 13.86
N PHE A 360 -5.71 5.30 12.53
CA PHE A 360 -6.78 4.63 11.77
C PHE A 360 -6.77 3.10 11.92
N THR A 361 -5.70 2.50 12.42
CA THR A 361 -5.69 1.07 12.74
C THR A 361 -6.56 0.75 13.97
N ASN A 362 -6.91 1.76 14.78
CA ASN A 362 -7.95 1.70 15.78
C ASN A 362 -9.33 1.94 15.13
N PRO A 363 -10.25 0.97 15.11
CA PRO A 363 -11.57 1.15 14.50
C PRO A 363 -12.42 2.24 15.18
N GLU A 364 -12.16 2.57 16.44
CA GLU A 364 -12.83 3.67 17.13
C GLU A 364 -12.37 5.04 16.60
N ALA A 365 -11.07 5.18 16.29
CA ALA A 365 -10.50 6.43 15.81
C ALA A 365 -11.04 6.79 14.42
N GLY A 366 -11.11 5.82 13.51
CA GLY A 366 -11.72 6.01 12.20
C GLY A 366 -13.18 6.47 12.27
N LYS A 367 -13.98 5.85 13.16
CA LYS A 367 -15.37 6.27 13.41
C LYS A 367 -15.44 7.68 13.97
N PHE A 368 -14.56 8.02 14.92
CA PHE A 368 -14.52 9.35 15.51
C PHE A 368 -14.28 10.44 14.44
N VAL A 369 -13.28 10.24 13.58
CA VAL A 369 -12.99 11.18 12.49
C VAL A 369 -14.17 11.26 11.52
N TRP A 370 -14.75 10.12 11.14
CA TRP A 370 -15.90 10.11 10.24
C TRP A 370 -17.08 10.93 10.80
N GLU A 371 -17.41 10.81 12.09
CA GLU A 371 -18.50 11.60 12.69
C GLU A 371 -18.21 13.12 12.62
N LYS A 372 -16.96 13.54 12.82
CA LYS A 372 -16.56 14.95 12.66
C LYS A 372 -16.67 15.41 11.20
N VAL A 373 -16.21 14.59 10.26
CA VAL A 373 -16.34 14.85 8.82
C VAL A 373 -17.82 14.89 8.40
N LYS A 374 -18.64 14.01 8.96
CA LYS A 374 -20.07 13.95 8.70
C LYS A 374 -20.75 15.24 9.16
N GLU A 375 -20.45 15.64 10.40
CA GLU A 375 -20.97 16.85 11.00
C GLU A 375 -20.49 18.11 10.28
N ASN A 376 -19.30 18.15 9.69
CA ASN A 376 -18.71 19.41 9.22
C ASN A 376 -18.57 19.54 7.70
N TYR A 377 -18.70 18.45 6.96
CA TYR A 377 -18.60 18.43 5.49
C TYR A 377 -19.77 17.70 4.85
N TYR A 378 -20.02 16.44 5.25
CA TYR A 378 -21.06 15.61 4.62
C TYR A 378 -22.46 16.23 4.77
N LYS A 379 -22.77 16.86 5.91
CA LYS A 379 -24.05 17.55 6.13
C LYS A 379 -24.36 18.63 5.08
N TYR A 380 -23.33 19.18 4.42
CA TYR A 380 -23.47 20.18 3.37
C TYR A 380 -23.63 19.56 1.97
N GLY A 381 -23.54 18.22 1.86
CA GLY A 381 -23.60 17.48 0.59
C GLY A 381 -22.24 17.18 -0.03
N ILE A 382 -21.14 17.37 0.71
CA ILE A 382 -19.78 17.02 0.27
C ILE A 382 -19.58 15.52 0.43
N LYS A 383 -19.28 14.83 -0.67
CA LYS A 383 -19.19 13.36 -0.75
C LYS A 383 -17.84 12.86 -1.25
N LEU A 384 -16.95 13.79 -1.59
CA LEU A 384 -15.63 13.50 -2.16
C LEU A 384 -14.59 14.02 -1.17
N PHE A 385 -13.66 13.16 -0.80
CA PHE A 385 -12.63 13.49 0.19
C PHE A 385 -11.26 13.19 -0.38
N TRP A 386 -10.35 14.14 -0.19
CA TRP A 386 -8.94 13.98 -0.49
C TRP A 386 -8.22 13.58 0.80
N LEU A 387 -7.94 12.29 0.94
CA LEU A 387 -7.24 11.67 2.05
C LEU A 387 -5.73 11.84 1.83
N ASP A 388 -5.27 13.03 2.20
CA ASP A 388 -3.88 13.43 2.07
C ASP A 388 -3.04 13.01 3.27
N GLU A 389 -1.71 13.02 3.14
CA GLU A 389 -0.77 12.53 4.16
C GLU A 389 -1.05 11.08 4.59
N ALA A 390 -1.41 10.23 3.63
CA ALA A 390 -1.95 8.91 3.91
C ALA A 390 -0.91 7.84 4.30
N GLU A 391 0.39 8.15 4.23
CA GLU A 391 1.47 7.22 4.55
C GLU A 391 1.46 6.71 6.00
N PRO A 392 1.45 7.57 7.06
CA PRO A 392 1.44 9.04 7.10
C PRO A 392 2.84 9.69 7.10
N GLU A 393 2.91 10.99 6.79
CA GLU A 393 4.18 11.71 6.61
C GLU A 393 4.82 12.11 7.96
N PHE A 394 5.74 11.30 8.47
CA PHE A 394 6.47 11.65 9.69
C PHE A 394 7.59 12.64 9.38
N GLY A 395 7.69 13.72 10.16
CA GLY A 395 8.74 14.70 9.93
C GLY A 395 8.75 15.86 10.94
N TRP A 396 9.94 16.27 11.35
CA TRP A 396 10.13 17.51 12.08
C TRP A 396 10.47 18.62 11.09
N ASP A 397 9.46 19.33 10.59
CA ASP A 397 9.70 20.56 9.85
C ASP A 397 10.01 21.72 10.82
N TYR A 398 11.29 22.10 10.88
CA TYR A 398 11.79 23.29 11.57
C TYR A 398 12.03 24.48 10.61
N GLY A 399 11.39 24.49 9.43
CA GLY A 399 11.46 25.61 8.49
C GLY A 399 12.71 25.67 7.62
N TYR A 400 13.58 24.64 7.64
CA TYR A 400 14.72 24.48 6.72
C TYR A 400 15.13 23.01 6.68
N TYR A 401 14.76 22.26 5.64
CA TYR A 401 15.34 20.98 5.14
C TYR A 401 15.90 19.93 6.15
N ASN A 402 15.54 19.98 7.42
CA ASN A 402 15.97 19.06 8.48
C ASN A 402 14.90 17.98 8.66
N VAL A 403 14.65 17.21 7.61
CA VAL A 403 13.78 16.04 7.68
C VAL A 403 14.53 14.96 8.46
N LEU A 404 14.17 14.76 9.73
CA LEU A 404 14.63 13.60 10.50
C LEU A 404 14.19 12.31 9.78
N PRO A 405 15.00 11.25 9.79
CA PRO A 405 14.63 10.00 9.15
C PRO A 405 13.36 9.43 9.78
N TYR A 406 12.59 8.67 9.00
CA TYR A 406 11.39 8.01 9.49
C TYR A 406 11.79 6.92 10.49
N HIS A 407 11.64 7.22 11.79
CA HIS A 407 11.93 6.32 12.90
C HIS A 407 10.71 5.42 13.19
N TYR A 408 10.41 4.48 12.29
CA TYR A 408 9.26 3.59 12.43
C TYR A 408 9.27 2.79 13.75
N ASP A 409 10.44 2.49 14.30
CA ASP A 409 10.60 1.82 15.60
C ASP A 409 10.09 2.65 16.76
N ASN A 410 10.01 3.98 16.60
CA ASN A 410 9.47 4.88 17.60
C ASN A 410 7.95 5.09 17.48
N ILE A 411 7.29 4.50 16.48
CA ILE A 411 5.86 4.71 16.22
C ILE A 411 5.05 3.50 16.68
N ARG A 412 3.99 3.74 17.45
CA ARG A 412 3.07 2.70 17.90
C ARG A 412 1.63 3.00 17.47
N TYR A 413 1.08 2.07 16.70
CA TYR A 413 -0.32 1.98 16.35
C TYR A 413 -1.06 1.03 17.30
N TYR A 414 -2.38 1.00 17.20
CA TYR A 414 -3.27 0.10 17.92
C TYR A 414 -2.96 -1.37 17.61
N LEU A 415 -2.64 -1.67 16.35
CA LEU A 415 -2.25 -3.02 15.92
C LEU A 415 -0.85 -3.45 16.38
N GLY A 416 0.05 -2.52 16.69
CA GLY A 416 1.43 -2.85 17.04
C GLY A 416 2.42 -1.71 16.77
N ASN A 417 3.71 -2.02 16.92
CA ASN A 417 4.78 -1.10 16.54
C ASN A 417 4.83 -0.97 15.01
N ALA A 418 5.11 0.23 14.48
CA ALA A 418 5.06 0.45 13.04
C ALA A 418 6.13 -0.35 12.27
N VAL A 419 7.20 -0.83 12.91
CA VAL A 419 8.13 -1.77 12.25
C VAL A 419 7.45 -3.09 11.88
N GLU A 420 6.46 -3.54 12.65
CA GLU A 420 5.69 -4.78 12.41
C GLU A 420 4.50 -4.55 11.48
N VAL A 421 3.79 -3.42 11.63
CA VAL A 421 2.49 -3.20 10.99
C VAL A 421 2.37 -1.90 10.19
N GLY A 422 3.46 -1.16 10.02
CA GLY A 422 3.51 0.21 9.50
C GLY A 422 2.77 0.39 8.18
N ASN A 423 3.00 -0.53 7.24
CA ASN A 423 2.51 -0.39 5.88
C ASN A 423 1.00 -0.58 5.73
N ILE A 424 0.28 -1.07 6.76
CA ILE A 424 -1.17 -1.25 6.68
C ILE A 424 -1.96 0.04 6.94
N TYR A 425 -1.33 1.07 7.48
CA TYR A 425 -1.98 2.33 7.85
C TYR A 425 -2.84 2.95 6.74
N PRO A 426 -2.34 3.19 5.51
CA PRO A 426 -3.14 3.81 4.43
C PRO A 426 -4.40 3.03 4.06
N PHE A 427 -4.35 1.69 4.17
CA PHE A 427 -5.53 0.86 3.93
C PHE A 427 -6.64 1.19 4.93
N TYR A 428 -6.32 1.30 6.22
CA TYR A 428 -7.30 1.61 7.25
C TYR A 428 -7.77 3.06 7.21
N TYR A 429 -6.91 3.99 6.82
CA TYR A 429 -7.34 5.38 6.61
C TYR A 429 -8.41 5.48 5.53
N THR A 430 -8.15 4.88 4.37
CA THR A 430 -9.12 4.81 3.27
C THR A 430 -10.39 4.06 3.69
N LYS A 431 -10.23 2.93 4.40
CA LYS A 431 -11.34 2.12 4.88
C LYS A 431 -12.27 2.90 5.81
N ALA A 432 -11.73 3.74 6.70
CA ALA A 432 -12.53 4.51 7.64
C ALA A 432 -13.53 5.45 6.93
N PHE A 433 -13.07 6.12 5.87
CA PHE A 433 -13.92 7.00 5.07
C PHE A 433 -14.89 6.21 4.19
N TYR A 434 -14.42 5.11 3.58
CA TYR A 434 -15.29 4.23 2.81
C TYR A 434 -16.43 3.66 3.67
N ASP A 435 -16.13 3.09 4.83
CA ASP A 435 -17.13 2.54 5.75
C ASP A 435 -18.15 3.60 6.18
N GLY A 436 -17.68 4.82 6.48
CA GLY A 436 -18.53 5.94 6.85
C GLY A 436 -19.47 6.37 5.72
N LEU A 437 -18.97 6.49 4.49
CA LEU A 437 -19.79 6.78 3.33
C LEU A 437 -20.86 5.70 3.11
N ILE A 438 -20.46 4.42 3.17
CA ILE A 438 -21.38 3.30 3.01
C ILE A 438 -22.44 3.27 4.13
N SER A 439 -22.10 3.64 5.38
CA SER A 439 -23.06 3.67 6.48
C SER A 439 -24.15 4.73 6.28
N GLU A 440 -23.87 5.79 5.52
CA GLU A 440 -24.87 6.79 5.11
C GLU A 440 -25.61 6.39 3.82
N GLY A 441 -25.35 5.20 3.27
CA GLY A 441 -25.92 4.73 2.01
C GLY A 441 -25.27 5.36 0.77
N GLU A 442 -24.13 6.04 0.92
CA GLU A 442 -23.46 6.73 -0.18
C GLU A 442 -22.68 5.76 -1.06
N LYS A 443 -23.02 5.73 -2.35
CA LYS A 443 -22.38 4.87 -3.36
C LYS A 443 -21.78 5.66 -4.52
N ASP A 444 -22.08 6.96 -4.61
CA ASP A 444 -21.62 7.90 -5.64
C ASP A 444 -20.54 8.82 -5.04
N SER A 445 -19.44 8.21 -4.59
CA SER A 445 -18.30 8.89 -3.95
C SER A 445 -16.97 8.44 -4.55
N VAL A 446 -15.96 9.31 -4.44
CA VAL A 446 -14.58 9.02 -4.82
C VAL A 446 -13.65 9.60 -3.76
N LEU A 447 -12.64 8.81 -3.39
CA LEU A 447 -11.57 9.21 -2.48
C LEU A 447 -10.29 9.47 -3.28
N LEU A 448 -9.64 10.61 -3.10
CA LEU A 448 -8.28 10.85 -3.62
C LEU A 448 -7.29 10.51 -2.51
N VAL A 449 -6.33 9.59 -2.70
CA VAL A 449 -5.51 9.04 -1.60
C VAL A 449 -4.02 8.96 -1.97
N ARG A 450 -3.12 9.36 -1.06
CA ARG A 450 -1.69 9.49 -1.38
C ARG A 450 -0.93 8.17 -1.32
N ALA A 451 -1.38 7.29 -0.44
CA ALA A 451 -0.76 6.01 -0.15
C ALA A 451 -1.82 4.92 -0.05
N ALA A 452 -1.40 3.70 -0.34
CA ALA A 452 -2.23 2.51 -0.36
C ALA A 452 -1.41 1.29 0.06
N TRP A 453 -2.10 0.24 0.48
CA TRP A 453 -1.49 -1.08 0.67
C TRP A 453 -2.31 -2.16 -0.04
N LEU A 454 -1.87 -3.41 0.05
CA LEU A 454 -2.54 -4.57 -0.54
C LEU A 454 -4.05 -4.53 -0.26
N GLY A 455 -4.85 -4.56 -1.33
CA GLY A 455 -6.29 -4.61 -1.26
C GLY A 455 -7.02 -3.28 -1.13
N SER A 456 -6.31 -2.15 -1.06
CA SER A 456 -6.94 -0.81 -1.02
C SER A 456 -7.76 -0.52 -2.29
N GLN A 457 -7.42 -1.15 -3.41
CA GLN A 457 -8.15 -0.97 -4.67
C GLN A 457 -9.62 -1.36 -4.59
N ARG A 458 -10.06 -2.14 -3.58
CA ARG A 458 -11.48 -2.50 -3.40
C ARG A 458 -12.37 -1.31 -3.01
N PHE A 459 -11.76 -0.18 -2.64
CA PHE A 459 -12.47 1.07 -2.33
C PHE A 459 -12.58 1.94 -3.59
N PRO A 460 -13.57 2.85 -3.69
CA PRO A 460 -13.69 3.80 -4.79
C PRO A 460 -12.66 4.92 -4.65
N MET A 461 -11.38 4.56 -4.75
CA MET A 461 -10.24 5.46 -4.57
C MET A 461 -9.47 5.69 -5.85
N VAL A 462 -8.95 6.91 -6.01
CA VAL A 462 -7.95 7.30 -7.00
C VAL A 462 -6.67 7.60 -6.23
N MET A 463 -5.59 6.89 -6.55
CA MET A 463 -4.28 7.15 -5.95
C MET A 463 -3.55 8.24 -6.75
N TRP A 464 -2.79 9.12 -6.09
CA TRP A 464 -1.91 10.04 -6.84
C TRP A 464 -0.45 9.98 -6.37
N SER A 465 0.45 10.52 -7.19
CA SER A 465 1.89 10.37 -7.03
C SER A 465 2.55 11.16 -5.89
N GLY A 466 1.80 11.95 -5.13
CA GLY A 466 2.34 12.84 -4.11
C GLY A 466 3.19 13.98 -4.68
N ASP A 467 3.97 14.60 -3.79
CA ASP A 467 4.60 15.90 -4.00
C ASP A 467 5.88 15.80 -4.83
N ILE A 468 5.73 15.67 -6.15
CA ILE A 468 6.84 15.50 -7.08
C ILE A 468 7.31 16.84 -7.68
N PRO A 469 8.60 16.99 -8.02
CA PRO A 469 9.09 18.21 -8.64
C PRO A 469 8.54 18.41 -10.05
N SER A 470 8.35 19.67 -10.45
CA SER A 470 7.85 20.08 -11.77
C SER A 470 8.97 20.01 -12.82
N THR A 471 9.32 18.80 -13.28
CA THR A 471 10.36 18.59 -14.29
C THR A 471 9.98 17.51 -15.31
N PHE A 472 10.60 17.54 -16.49
CA PHE A 472 10.49 16.46 -17.48
C PHE A 472 11.01 15.11 -16.96
N GLU A 473 12.00 15.13 -16.06
CA GLU A 473 12.52 13.92 -15.43
C GLU A 473 11.45 13.29 -14.53
N SER A 474 10.74 14.09 -13.74
CA SER A 474 9.60 13.65 -12.94
C SER A 474 8.53 13.04 -13.83
N LEU A 475 8.09 13.73 -14.89
CA LEU A 475 7.10 13.21 -15.84
C LEU A 475 7.52 11.83 -16.39
N LYS A 476 8.77 11.69 -16.84
CA LYS A 476 9.30 10.42 -17.36
C LYS A 476 9.28 9.30 -16.30
N LYS A 477 9.60 9.63 -15.05
CA LYS A 477 9.57 8.68 -13.92
C LYS A 477 8.14 8.29 -13.56
N GLN A 478 7.20 9.24 -13.60
CA GLN A 478 5.80 9.01 -13.25
C GLN A 478 5.09 8.05 -14.20
N VAL A 479 5.37 8.09 -15.51
CA VAL A 479 4.83 7.10 -16.46
C VAL A 479 5.15 5.67 -16.01
N LYS A 480 6.40 5.42 -15.56
CA LYS A 480 6.84 4.10 -15.10
C LYS A 480 6.27 3.74 -13.73
N ALA A 481 6.19 4.72 -12.83
CA ALA A 481 5.64 4.54 -11.49
C ALA A 481 4.14 4.20 -11.55
N GLY A 482 3.36 4.92 -12.37
CA GLY A 482 1.94 4.66 -12.60
C GLY A 482 1.69 3.27 -13.19
N LEU A 483 2.44 2.85 -14.21
CA LEU A 483 2.32 1.50 -14.78
C LEU A 483 2.56 0.39 -13.74
N ASN A 484 3.60 0.52 -12.92
CA ASN A 484 3.88 -0.44 -11.84
C ASN A 484 2.80 -0.40 -10.74
N THR A 485 2.26 0.79 -10.45
CA THR A 485 1.21 0.99 -9.44
C THR A 485 -0.12 0.39 -9.88
N SER A 486 -0.50 0.56 -11.14
CA SER A 486 -1.68 -0.08 -11.74
C SER A 486 -1.56 -1.60 -11.80
N LEU A 487 -0.38 -2.13 -12.16
CA LEU A 487 -0.12 -3.58 -12.07
C LEU A 487 -0.21 -4.11 -10.63
N ALA A 488 0.13 -3.28 -9.64
CA ALA A 488 0.07 -3.64 -8.22
C ALA A 488 -1.34 -3.61 -7.60
N GLY A 489 -2.38 -3.18 -8.32
CA GLY A 489 -3.72 -3.08 -7.76
C GLY A 489 -4.47 -1.81 -8.11
N MET A 490 -3.72 -0.70 -8.17
CA MET A 490 -4.30 0.65 -8.12
C MET A 490 -4.58 1.15 -9.53
N VAL A 491 -5.66 0.63 -10.12
CA VAL A 491 -6.02 0.91 -11.52
C VAL A 491 -6.47 2.36 -11.75
N TYR A 492 -7.01 3.01 -10.71
CA TYR A 492 -7.29 4.43 -10.73
C TYR A 492 -6.11 5.15 -10.09
N TRP A 493 -5.24 5.68 -10.95
CA TRP A 493 -4.03 6.37 -10.55
C TRP A 493 -3.87 7.65 -11.38
N THR A 494 -3.37 8.72 -10.75
CA THR A 494 -3.19 10.03 -11.39
C THR A 494 -1.95 10.76 -10.87
N THR A 495 -1.67 11.94 -11.42
CA THR A 495 -0.58 12.83 -11.00
C THR A 495 -1.07 14.26 -10.96
N ASP A 496 -0.36 15.12 -10.23
CA ASP A 496 -0.49 16.57 -10.42
C ASP A 496 0.04 16.93 -11.82
N ILE A 497 -0.85 17.41 -12.70
CA ILE A 497 -0.47 17.85 -14.04
C ILE A 497 0.48 19.04 -13.91
N GLY A 498 1.73 18.85 -14.35
CA GLY A 498 2.82 19.82 -14.21
C GLY A 498 3.80 19.53 -13.07
N GLY A 499 3.47 18.61 -12.15
CA GLY A 499 4.18 18.40 -10.89
C GLY A 499 3.66 19.32 -9.77
N PHE A 500 4.13 19.09 -8.56
CA PHE A 500 3.63 19.77 -7.35
C PHE A 500 4.44 21.03 -7.01
N TYR A 501 5.78 20.94 -6.96
CA TYR A 501 6.64 22.06 -6.56
C TYR A 501 7.65 22.47 -7.63
N GLY A 502 8.08 23.73 -7.56
CA GLY A 502 9.12 24.30 -8.43
C GLY A 502 8.64 24.79 -9.81
N GLY A 503 7.35 24.67 -10.12
CA GLY A 503 6.79 25.20 -11.37
C GLY A 503 6.51 26.70 -11.30
N ASP A 504 7.11 27.48 -12.20
CA ASP A 504 6.83 28.90 -12.38
C ASP A 504 5.95 29.12 -13.63
N PRO A 505 4.71 29.60 -13.51
CA PRO A 505 3.83 29.81 -14.66
C PRO A 505 4.34 30.87 -15.64
N GLU A 506 5.35 31.69 -15.29
CA GLU A 506 6.00 32.63 -16.19
C GLU A 506 7.19 32.05 -16.95
N ASP A 507 7.72 30.91 -16.52
CA ASP A 507 8.83 30.22 -17.17
C ASP A 507 8.36 29.49 -18.45
N PRO A 508 8.95 29.81 -19.63
CA PRO A 508 8.66 29.08 -20.87
C PRO A 508 8.89 27.57 -20.79
N GLU A 509 9.89 27.11 -20.03
CA GLU A 509 10.18 25.68 -19.89
C GLU A 509 9.07 24.97 -19.11
N PHE A 510 8.63 25.56 -17.99
CA PHE A 510 7.48 25.04 -17.24
C PHE A 510 6.18 25.09 -18.06
N ARG A 511 5.96 26.14 -18.86
CA ARG A 511 4.80 26.21 -19.78
C ARG A 511 4.82 25.08 -20.81
N GLU A 512 5.99 24.70 -21.33
CA GLU A 512 6.10 23.52 -22.19
C GLU A 512 5.81 22.24 -21.40
N LEU A 513 6.44 22.07 -20.23
CA LEU A 513 6.25 20.91 -19.38
C LEU A 513 4.78 20.66 -19.04
N ILE A 514 4.07 21.68 -18.53
CA ILE A 514 2.68 21.52 -18.11
C ILE A 514 1.76 21.16 -19.28
N VAL A 515 2.02 21.68 -20.49
CA VAL A 515 1.29 21.27 -21.70
C VAL A 515 1.56 19.81 -22.06
N ARG A 516 2.81 19.34 -21.98
CA ARG A 516 3.14 17.93 -22.21
C ARG A 516 2.54 17.01 -21.16
N TRP A 517 2.50 17.46 -19.92
CA TRP A 517 1.88 16.72 -18.83
C TRP A 517 0.36 16.67 -18.97
N PHE A 518 -0.27 17.77 -19.41
CA PHE A 518 -1.71 17.81 -19.71
C PHE A 518 -2.07 16.92 -20.91
N GLN A 519 -1.17 16.71 -21.87
CA GLN A 519 -1.37 15.73 -22.95
C GLN A 519 -1.27 14.28 -22.48
N PHE A 520 -0.52 14.03 -21.40
CA PHE A 520 -0.37 12.70 -20.82
C PHE A 520 -1.54 12.33 -19.90
N GLY A 521 -1.98 13.28 -19.06
CA GLY A 521 -3.19 13.14 -18.24
C GLY A 521 -4.45 13.16 -19.09
#